data_AF-A0A4U0X6Z3-F1
#
_entry.id   AF-A0A4U0X6Z3-F1
#
_cell.length_a   1.000
_cell.length_b   1.000
_cell.length_c   1.000
_cell.angle_alpha   90.00
_cell.angle_beta   90.00
_cell.angle_gamma   90.00
#
_symmetry.space_group_name_H-M   'P 1'
#
loop_
_entity.id
_entity.type
_entity.pdbx_description
1 polymer ?
#
loop_
_entity_poly.entity_id
_entity_poly.type
_entity_poly.pdbx_seq_one_letter_code
_entity_poly.pdbx_strand_id
1 'polypeptide(L)'
;MASSLQPSLSPSFSPSFSPSVSRASSVSGRVPAPEIDHVKSGRAWAREVREAWEPLILTLDGGGIRGYSSLLILQALMHEVYLWERKLDETDPIPNSTWRTLTEEELQPCHYFDFMYGTSTGGLIATMLGRLRMTVRDCLTIYRQVGEDLFGHKRNVIPLATKYHHKPLEKAVQNIVKSKLKISTNGSASLCV
;
A
#
# COMPACT_ATOMS: atom_id res chain seq x y z
N MET A 1 8.90 58.80 4.28
CA MET A 1 8.48 58.73 2.87
C MET A 1 8.73 57.32 2.39
N ALA A 2 7.69 56.70 1.82
CA ALA A 2 7.60 55.30 1.44
C ALA A 2 8.40 54.97 0.17
N SER A 3 8.95 53.75 0.10
CA SER A 3 9.00 52.90 -1.10
C SER A 3 9.57 51.53 -0.68
N SER A 4 8.74 50.53 -0.41
CA SER A 4 8.15 49.57 -1.38
C SER A 4 9.18 48.58 -1.93
N LEU A 5 9.16 47.37 -1.34
CA LEU A 5 9.74 46.13 -1.85
C LEU A 5 9.01 45.72 -3.14
N GLN A 6 9.76 45.30 -4.17
CA GLN A 6 9.26 44.39 -5.21
C GLN A 6 10.28 43.28 -5.50
N PRO A 7 9.84 42.02 -5.62
CA PRO A 7 10.70 40.89 -5.91
C PRO A 7 10.93 40.69 -7.41
N SER A 8 12.13 40.22 -7.76
CA SER A 8 12.58 39.88 -9.10
C SER A 8 11.75 38.74 -9.73
N LEU A 9 11.15 39.02 -10.89
CA LEU A 9 10.48 38.05 -11.75
C LEU A 9 11.50 37.19 -12.50
N SER A 10 11.33 35.87 -12.43
CA SER A 10 12.01 34.89 -13.29
C SER A 10 11.37 34.85 -14.68
N PRO A 11 12.12 34.53 -15.75
CA PRO A 11 11.58 34.49 -17.11
C PRO A 11 10.71 33.25 -17.34
N SER A 12 9.47 33.48 -17.74
CA SER A 12 8.54 32.48 -18.25
C SER A 12 9.01 31.95 -19.61
N PHE A 13 9.39 30.67 -19.67
CA PHE A 13 9.55 29.95 -20.93
C PHE A 13 8.16 29.62 -21.49
N SER A 14 7.87 30.10 -22.71
CA SER A 14 6.70 29.69 -23.49
C SER A 14 7.18 29.07 -24.79
N PRO A 15 6.92 27.78 -25.08
CA PRO A 15 7.17 27.24 -26.41
C PRO A 15 5.92 27.46 -27.27
N SER A 16 6.01 28.40 -28.20
CA SER A 16 5.05 28.54 -29.31
C SER A 16 5.33 27.44 -30.35
N PHE A 17 4.46 26.43 -30.43
CA PHE A 17 4.45 25.46 -31.52
C PHE A 17 3.17 25.64 -32.35
N SER A 18 3.34 26.13 -33.57
CA SER A 18 2.30 26.16 -34.60
C SER A 18 2.21 24.79 -35.28
N PRO A 19 1.05 24.13 -35.38
CA PRO A 19 0.94 22.89 -36.14
C PRO A 19 0.75 23.21 -37.63
N SER A 20 1.67 22.71 -38.46
CA SER A 20 1.50 22.66 -39.91
C SER A 20 0.48 21.58 -40.27
N VAL A 21 -0.54 21.97 -41.06
CA VAL A 21 -1.60 21.06 -41.52
C VAL A 21 -1.03 20.16 -42.60
N SER A 22 -0.80 18.89 -42.27
CA SER A 22 -0.49 17.82 -43.22
C SER A 22 -1.75 17.00 -43.50
N ARG A 23 -2.12 16.94 -44.78
CA ARG A 23 -3.32 16.30 -45.34
C ARG A 23 -3.31 14.78 -45.08
N ALA A 24 -4.27 14.27 -44.30
CA ALA A 24 -4.46 12.83 -44.10
C ALA A 24 -5.57 12.30 -45.02
N SER A 25 -5.22 11.34 -45.86
CA SER A 25 -6.11 10.60 -46.76
C SER A 25 -7.13 9.77 -45.98
N SER A 26 -8.38 9.78 -46.43
CA SER A 26 -9.50 9.03 -45.86
C SER A 26 -9.30 7.52 -46.01
N VAL A 27 -8.88 6.85 -44.94
CA VAL A 27 -9.10 5.41 -44.78
C VAL A 27 -10.36 5.24 -43.94
N SER A 28 -11.42 4.77 -44.59
CA SER A 28 -12.64 4.30 -43.94
C SER A 28 -12.33 3.02 -43.15
N GLY A 29 -11.69 3.19 -42.00
CA GLY A 29 -11.53 2.17 -40.99
C GLY A 29 -12.77 2.15 -40.10
N ARG A 30 -13.42 0.99 -40.05
CA ARG A 30 -14.50 0.68 -39.11
C ARG A 30 -14.10 1.15 -37.70
N VAL A 31 -14.80 2.14 -37.14
CA VAL A 31 -14.60 2.58 -35.75
C VAL A 31 -14.79 1.33 -34.86
N PRO A 32 -13.77 0.88 -34.12
CA PRO A 32 -13.97 -0.19 -33.16
C PRO A 32 -15.05 0.27 -32.18
N ALA A 33 -16.04 -0.57 -31.92
CA ALA A 33 -17.01 -0.31 -30.84
C ALA A 33 -16.21 0.03 -29.56
N PRO A 34 -16.67 0.98 -28.74
CA PRO A 34 -15.96 1.33 -27.52
C PRO A 34 -15.79 0.06 -26.71
N GLU A 35 -14.53 -0.37 -26.56
CA GLU A 35 -14.17 -1.51 -25.74
C GLU A 35 -14.67 -1.16 -24.34
N ILE A 36 -15.71 -1.85 -23.88
CA ILE A 36 -16.25 -1.68 -22.53
C ILE A 36 -15.18 -2.26 -21.60
N ASP A 37 -14.17 -1.44 -21.34
CA ASP A 37 -13.05 -1.78 -20.48
C ASP A 37 -13.62 -2.24 -19.16
N HIS A 38 -13.45 -3.52 -18.90
CA HIS A 38 -14.01 -4.13 -17.72
C HIS A 38 -13.36 -3.48 -16.50
N VAL A 39 -14.13 -2.66 -15.77
CA VAL A 39 -13.79 -2.10 -14.45
C VAL A 39 -13.16 -3.16 -13.54
N LYS A 40 -13.58 -4.42 -13.70
CA LYS A 40 -13.06 -5.61 -12.99
C LYS A 40 -11.57 -5.89 -13.21
N SER A 41 -10.98 -5.45 -14.31
CA SER A 41 -9.58 -5.69 -14.65
C SER A 41 -8.63 -4.62 -14.12
N GLY A 42 -9.17 -3.50 -13.58
CA GLY A 42 -8.37 -2.35 -13.16
C GLY A 42 -7.72 -1.57 -14.32
N ARG A 43 -7.81 -2.04 -15.58
CA ARG A 43 -7.19 -1.39 -16.75
C ARG A 43 -7.78 -0.02 -17.08
N ALA A 44 -9.05 0.20 -16.78
CA ALA A 44 -9.68 1.51 -16.91
C ALA A 44 -9.05 2.51 -15.94
N TRP A 45 -8.96 2.14 -14.65
CA TRP A 45 -8.32 2.95 -13.62
C TRP A 45 -6.84 3.23 -13.93
N ALA A 46 -6.08 2.22 -14.38
CA ALA A 46 -4.66 2.39 -14.69
C ALA A 46 -4.38 3.43 -15.80
N ARG A 47 -5.35 3.75 -16.66
CA ARG A 47 -5.22 4.82 -17.67
C ARG A 47 -5.55 6.21 -17.12
N GLU A 48 -6.28 6.27 -16.01
CA GLU A 48 -6.74 7.50 -15.39
C GLU A 48 -5.75 8.05 -14.37
N VAL A 49 -4.84 7.21 -13.84
CA VAL A 49 -3.74 7.62 -12.96
C VAL A 49 -2.84 8.61 -13.70
N ARG A 50 -2.76 9.85 -13.21
CA ARG A 50 -2.02 10.95 -13.83
C ARG A 50 -0.65 11.15 -13.21
N GLU A 51 -0.51 10.81 -11.94
CA GLU A 51 0.72 10.98 -11.16
C GLU A 51 1.00 9.73 -10.32
N ALA A 52 2.29 9.41 -10.14
CA ALA A 52 2.74 8.28 -9.34
C ALA A 52 2.37 8.40 -7.84
N TRP A 53 2.00 9.61 -7.39
CA TRP A 53 1.71 9.95 -6.00
C TRP A 53 0.21 10.15 -5.73
N GLU A 54 -0.66 9.65 -6.62
CA GLU A 54 -2.09 9.63 -6.33
C GLU A 54 -2.37 8.77 -5.08
N PRO A 55 -3.24 9.21 -4.16
CA PRO A 55 -3.49 8.49 -2.92
C PRO A 55 -3.95 7.05 -3.13
N LEU A 56 -3.27 6.10 -2.51
CA LEU A 56 -3.54 4.67 -2.61
C LEU A 56 -4.13 4.12 -1.31
N ILE A 57 -5.28 3.46 -1.43
CA ILE A 57 -6.02 2.87 -0.30
C ILE A 57 -5.97 1.35 -0.38
N LEU A 58 -5.52 0.71 0.69
CA LEU A 58 -5.63 -0.73 0.91
C LEU A 58 -6.77 -1.03 1.88
N THR A 59 -7.79 -1.77 1.43
CA THR A 59 -8.92 -2.19 2.26
C THR A 59 -8.90 -3.70 2.49
N LEU A 60 -9.06 -4.12 3.74
CA LEU A 60 -8.99 -5.53 4.15
C LEU A 60 -10.29 -5.96 4.85
N ASP A 61 -10.96 -6.96 4.28
CA ASP A 61 -12.21 -7.48 4.81
C ASP A 61 -12.01 -8.35 6.07
N GLY A 62 -13.07 -8.41 6.89
CA GLY A 62 -13.15 -9.32 8.02
C GLY A 62 -13.43 -10.76 7.58
N GLY A 63 -12.60 -11.71 8.00
CA GLY A 63 -12.73 -13.11 7.60
C GLY A 63 -12.43 -14.16 8.66
N GLY A 64 -12.09 -13.77 9.90
CA GLY A 64 -11.46 -14.70 10.85
C GLY A 64 -10.19 -15.28 10.24
N ILE A 65 -9.87 -16.56 10.50
CA ILE A 65 -8.69 -17.27 9.96
C ILE A 65 -8.51 -17.13 8.44
N ARG A 66 -9.59 -16.92 7.68
CA ARG A 66 -9.53 -16.71 6.22
C ARG A 66 -8.79 -15.41 5.84
N GLY A 67 -8.63 -14.45 6.76
CA GLY A 67 -7.80 -13.26 6.51
C GLY A 67 -6.35 -13.58 6.16
N TYR A 68 -5.87 -14.79 6.47
CA TYR A 68 -4.56 -15.28 6.00
C TYR A 68 -4.47 -15.33 4.46
N SER A 69 -5.56 -15.63 3.73
CA SER A 69 -5.54 -15.60 2.28
C SER A 69 -5.34 -14.19 1.73
N SER A 70 -5.95 -13.18 2.38
CA SER A 70 -5.76 -11.77 2.00
C SER A 70 -4.31 -11.33 2.19
N LEU A 71 -3.64 -11.81 3.25
CA LEU A 71 -2.20 -11.59 3.45
C LEU A 71 -1.34 -12.27 2.38
N LEU A 72 -1.69 -13.47 1.93
CA LEU A 72 -0.97 -14.14 0.84
C LEU A 72 -1.14 -13.42 -0.50
N ILE A 73 -2.35 -12.92 -0.79
CA ILE A 73 -2.60 -12.10 -1.98
C ILE A 73 -1.79 -10.80 -1.90
N LEU A 74 -1.77 -10.15 -0.73
CA LEU A 74 -0.96 -8.96 -0.52
C LEU A 74 0.54 -9.25 -0.63
N GLN A 75 1.00 -10.41 -0.19
CA GLN A 75 2.39 -10.83 -0.34
C GLN A 75 2.77 -10.95 -1.82
N ALA A 76 1.93 -11.58 -2.63
CA ALA A 76 2.14 -11.66 -4.08
C ALA A 76 2.13 -10.27 -4.73
N LEU A 77 1.24 -9.38 -4.30
CA LEU A 77 1.23 -7.99 -4.79
C LEU A 77 2.52 -7.24 -4.43
N MET A 78 2.99 -7.35 -3.18
CA MET A 78 4.23 -6.70 -2.74
C MET A 78 5.47 -7.29 -3.42
N HIS A 79 5.45 -8.57 -3.81
CA HIS A 79 6.48 -9.16 -4.65
C HIS A 79 6.54 -8.47 -6.02
N GLU A 80 5.39 -8.25 -6.66
CA GLU A 80 5.34 -7.50 -7.93
C GLU A 80 5.89 -6.07 -7.76
N VAL A 81 5.51 -5.38 -6.68
CA VAL A 81 6.06 -4.05 -6.35
C VAL A 81 7.59 -4.09 -6.24
N TYR A 82 8.14 -5.07 -5.54
CA TYR A 82 9.59 -5.26 -5.45
C TYR A 82 10.26 -5.46 -6.82
N LEU A 83 9.66 -6.24 -7.71
CA LEU A 83 10.20 -6.42 -9.07
C LEU A 83 10.20 -5.09 -9.85
N TRP A 84 9.17 -4.25 -9.67
CA TRP A 84 9.11 -2.93 -10.30
C TRP A 84 10.14 -1.95 -9.74
N GLU A 85 10.31 -1.90 -8.42
CA GLU A 85 11.36 -1.10 -7.77
C GLU A 85 12.74 -1.45 -8.35
N ARG A 86 13.06 -2.74 -8.44
CA ARG A 86 14.32 -3.21 -9.03
C ARG A 86 14.50 -2.80 -10.48
N LYS A 87 13.44 -2.92 -11.28
CA LYS A 87 13.49 -2.53 -12.68
C LYS A 87 13.71 -1.03 -12.84
N LEU A 88 13.09 -0.21 -11.98
CA LEU A 88 13.30 1.24 -11.98
C LEU A 88 14.74 1.60 -11.58
N ASP A 89 15.29 0.97 -10.54
CA ASP A 89 16.69 1.13 -10.14
C ASP A 89 17.67 0.84 -11.31
N GLU A 90 17.35 -0.15 -12.15
CA GLU A 90 18.15 -0.53 -13.32
C GLU A 90 17.96 0.41 -14.53
N THR A 91 16.75 0.95 -14.74
CA THR A 91 16.40 1.68 -15.97
C THR A 91 16.42 3.19 -15.86
N ASP A 92 16.25 3.75 -14.66
CA ASP A 92 16.31 5.18 -14.39
C ASP A 92 17.08 5.46 -13.09
N PRO A 93 18.39 5.17 -13.05
CA PRO A 93 19.19 5.32 -11.83
C PRO A 93 19.31 6.80 -11.47
N ILE A 94 18.87 7.15 -10.26
CA ILE A 94 19.01 8.51 -9.73
C ILE A 94 20.50 8.77 -9.40
N PRO A 95 21.19 9.71 -10.09
CA PRO A 95 22.60 9.98 -9.84
C PRO A 95 22.84 10.47 -8.41
N ASN A 96 23.88 9.96 -7.76
CA ASN A 96 24.24 10.28 -6.36
C ASN A 96 23.16 9.92 -5.32
N SER A 97 22.23 9.02 -5.67
CA SER A 97 21.33 8.38 -4.71
C SER A 97 22.13 7.60 -3.66
N THR A 98 21.92 7.93 -2.38
CA THR A 98 22.36 7.10 -1.25
C THR A 98 21.29 6.08 -0.84
N TRP A 99 20.20 5.95 -1.61
CA TRP A 99 19.13 5.01 -1.27
C TRP A 99 19.68 3.59 -1.34
N ARG A 100 19.62 2.88 -0.20
CA ARG A 100 20.01 1.48 -0.11
C ARG A 100 19.02 0.65 -0.93
N THR A 101 19.52 -0.25 -1.77
CA THR A 101 18.70 -1.28 -2.42
C THR A 101 17.91 -2.03 -1.36
N LEU A 102 16.60 -1.82 -1.31
CA LEU A 102 15.70 -2.50 -0.39
C LEU A 102 15.59 -3.97 -0.79
N THR A 103 15.71 -4.87 0.18
CA THR A 103 15.40 -6.27 -0.10
C THR A 103 13.89 -6.48 -0.09
N GLU A 104 13.40 -7.52 -0.77
CA GLU A 104 11.97 -7.85 -0.82
C GLU A 104 11.37 -7.97 0.60
N GLU A 105 12.16 -8.51 1.53
CA GLU A 105 11.74 -8.74 2.91
C GLU A 105 11.68 -7.47 3.75
N GLU A 106 12.30 -6.38 3.29
CA GLU A 106 12.29 -5.06 3.93
C GLU A 106 11.13 -4.19 3.43
N LEU A 107 10.44 -4.59 2.35
CA LEU A 107 9.29 -3.86 1.82
C LEU A 107 8.13 -3.84 2.83
N GLN A 108 7.69 -2.63 3.14
CA GLN A 108 6.57 -2.37 4.03
C GLN A 108 5.41 -1.78 3.22
N PRO A 109 4.19 -2.33 3.34
CA PRO A 109 3.03 -1.77 2.63
C PRO A 109 2.76 -0.30 2.94
N CYS A 110 3.14 0.20 4.13
CA CYS A 110 2.99 1.62 4.47
C CYS A 110 3.85 2.58 3.65
N HIS A 111 4.79 2.09 2.82
CA HIS A 111 5.52 2.93 1.86
C HIS A 111 4.77 3.11 0.54
N TYR A 112 3.75 2.29 0.26
CA TYR A 112 3.03 2.25 -1.01
C TYR A 112 1.53 2.54 -0.88
N PHE A 113 0.98 2.38 0.32
CA PHE A 113 -0.43 2.67 0.62
C PHE A 113 -0.51 3.75 1.69
N ASP A 114 -1.08 4.90 1.33
CA ASP A 114 -1.29 6.04 2.22
C ASP A 114 -2.32 5.72 3.30
N PHE A 115 -3.36 4.96 2.93
CA PHE A 115 -4.43 4.60 3.83
C PHE A 115 -4.64 3.09 3.87
N MET A 116 -4.74 2.55 5.09
CA MET A 116 -5.06 1.16 5.34
C MET A 116 -6.28 1.05 6.24
N TYR A 117 -7.34 0.44 5.72
CA TYR A 117 -8.57 0.20 6.44
C TYR A 117 -8.90 -1.28 6.50
N GLY A 118 -9.63 -1.69 7.52
CA GLY A 118 -10.20 -3.02 7.54
C GLY A 118 -11.20 -3.25 8.65
N THR A 119 -12.01 -4.28 8.48
CA THR A 119 -13.07 -4.65 9.44
C THR A 119 -12.72 -5.94 10.15
N SER A 120 -13.04 -6.04 11.44
CA SER A 120 -12.74 -7.24 12.25
C SER A 120 -11.26 -7.64 12.15
N THR A 121 -10.96 -8.87 11.70
CA THR A 121 -9.61 -9.35 11.39
C THR A 121 -8.83 -8.44 10.44
N GLY A 122 -9.49 -7.88 9.42
CA GLY A 122 -8.86 -6.96 8.48
C GLY A 122 -8.39 -5.68 9.16
N GLY A 123 -9.08 -5.22 10.21
CA GLY A 123 -8.66 -4.07 11.01
C GLY A 123 -7.40 -4.35 11.84
N LEU A 124 -7.27 -5.58 12.35
CA LEU A 124 -6.04 -6.03 13.00
C LEU A 124 -4.87 -6.05 12.00
N ILE A 125 -5.10 -6.60 10.80
CA ILE A 125 -4.07 -6.62 9.74
C ILE A 125 -3.69 -5.18 9.32
N ALA A 126 -4.66 -4.31 9.08
CA ALA A 126 -4.44 -2.90 8.74
C ALA A 126 -3.61 -2.18 9.83
N THR A 127 -3.88 -2.47 11.10
CA THR A 127 -3.11 -1.90 12.22
C THR A 127 -1.66 -2.40 12.21
N MET A 128 -1.43 -3.70 11.98
CA MET A 128 -0.08 -4.26 11.92
C MET A 128 0.72 -3.70 10.74
N LEU A 129 0.14 -3.68 9.54
CA LEU A 129 0.82 -3.20 8.33
C LEU A 129 1.03 -1.68 8.33
N GLY A 130 0.02 -0.92 8.75
CA GLY A 130 0.08 0.54 8.73
C GLY A 130 0.71 1.13 9.98
N ARG A 131 0.03 1.02 11.13
CA ARG A 131 0.46 1.70 12.35
C ARG A 131 1.71 1.11 12.97
N LEU A 132 1.89 -0.20 12.90
CA LEU A 132 3.09 -0.88 13.43
C LEU A 132 4.19 -1.05 12.37
N ARG A 133 3.96 -0.55 11.15
CA ARG A 133 4.90 -0.58 10.00
C ARG A 133 5.52 -1.96 9.79
N MET A 134 4.69 -2.98 9.79
CA MET A 134 5.14 -4.36 9.65
C MET A 134 5.18 -4.78 8.19
N THR A 135 6.15 -5.62 7.85
CA THR A 135 6.19 -6.29 6.56
C THR A 135 5.05 -7.30 6.47
N VAL A 136 4.67 -7.68 5.24
CA VAL A 136 3.63 -8.70 5.03
C VAL A 136 4.06 -10.04 5.65
N ARG A 137 5.36 -10.36 5.59
CA ARG A 137 5.95 -11.57 6.17
C ARG A 137 5.83 -11.61 7.69
N ASP A 138 6.14 -10.50 8.37
CA ASP A 138 5.95 -10.41 9.82
C ASP A 138 4.47 -10.61 10.19
N CYS A 139 3.56 -9.99 9.43
CA CYS A 139 2.13 -10.17 9.64
C CYS A 139 1.71 -11.63 9.47
N LEU A 140 2.17 -12.34 8.43
CA LEU A 140 1.87 -13.75 8.20
C LEU A 140 2.31 -14.63 9.38
N THR A 141 3.54 -14.43 9.88
CA THR A 141 4.07 -15.18 11.02
C THR A 141 3.22 -14.98 12.27
N ILE A 142 2.91 -13.72 12.59
CA ILE A 142 2.10 -13.39 13.76
C ILE A 142 0.68 -13.93 13.60
N TYR A 143 0.11 -13.80 12.40
CA TYR A 143 -1.22 -14.27 12.12
C TYR A 143 -1.34 -15.79 12.27
N ARG A 144 -0.31 -16.55 11.86
CA ARG A 144 -0.24 -18.00 12.10
C ARG A 144 -0.21 -18.32 13.60
N GLN A 145 0.67 -17.66 14.36
CA GLN A 145 0.80 -17.89 15.82
C GLN A 145 -0.51 -17.59 16.55
N VAL A 146 -1.12 -16.45 16.26
CA VAL A 146 -2.40 -16.05 16.85
C VAL A 146 -3.55 -16.96 16.39
N GLY A 147 -3.48 -17.44 15.14
CA GLY A 147 -4.44 -18.39 14.61
C GLY A 147 -4.42 -19.73 15.34
N GLU A 148 -3.23 -20.26 15.67
CA GLU A 148 -3.08 -21.48 16.47
C GLU A 148 -3.66 -21.29 17.88
N ASP A 149 -3.33 -20.17 18.53
CA ASP A 149 -3.80 -19.85 19.89
C ASP A 149 -5.33 -19.61 19.97
N LEU A 150 -5.94 -19.06 18.91
CA LEU A 150 -7.37 -18.72 18.87
C LEU A 150 -8.29 -19.78 18.27
N PHE A 151 -7.80 -20.53 17.28
CA PHE A 151 -8.60 -21.51 16.54
C PHE A 151 -8.19 -22.96 16.84
N GLY A 152 -7.07 -23.20 17.53
CA GLY A 152 -6.58 -24.53 17.88
C GLY A 152 -7.31 -25.21 19.03
N HIS A 153 -8.19 -24.53 19.75
CA HIS A 153 -8.98 -25.12 20.84
C HIS A 153 -10.42 -25.39 20.41
N LYS A 154 -10.85 -26.66 20.54
CA LYS A 154 -12.19 -27.15 20.18
C LYS A 154 -13.27 -26.36 20.93
N ARG A 155 -14.33 -26.00 20.21
CA ARG A 155 -15.51 -25.29 20.73
C ARG A 155 -16.15 -26.03 21.91
N ASN A 156 -16.43 -25.31 22.99
CA ASN A 156 -17.45 -25.74 23.95
C ASN A 156 -18.83 -25.60 23.29
N VAL A 157 -19.61 -26.69 23.29
CA VAL A 157 -20.93 -26.83 22.64
C VAL A 157 -22.03 -26.17 23.48
N ILE A 158 -21.78 -24.98 24.04
CA ILE A 158 -22.77 -24.28 24.88
C ILE A 158 -23.43 -23.18 24.04
N PRO A 159 -24.76 -23.25 23.79
CA PRO A 159 -25.42 -22.46 22.74
C PRO A 159 -25.64 -20.98 23.07
N LEU A 160 -25.09 -20.45 24.18
CA LEU A 160 -25.24 -19.05 24.60
C LEU A 160 -23.94 -18.37 25.06
N ALA A 161 -22.78 -19.04 25.01
CA ALA A 161 -21.51 -18.41 25.33
C ALA A 161 -20.94 -17.66 24.12
N THR A 162 -20.27 -16.54 24.35
CA THR A 162 -19.53 -15.82 23.29
C THR A 162 -18.60 -16.80 22.56
N LYS A 163 -18.68 -16.83 21.23
CA LYS A 163 -18.00 -17.80 20.35
C LYS A 163 -16.48 -17.91 20.58
N TYR A 164 -15.84 -16.89 21.16
CA TYR A 164 -14.42 -16.83 21.48
C TYR A 164 -14.17 -16.11 22.82
N HIS A 165 -13.23 -16.61 23.61
CA HIS A 165 -12.67 -15.83 24.72
C HIS A 165 -11.77 -14.73 24.15
N HIS A 166 -11.98 -13.47 24.56
CA HIS A 166 -11.22 -12.32 24.04
C HIS A 166 -9.77 -12.26 24.56
N LYS A 167 -9.51 -12.84 25.74
CA LYS A 167 -8.21 -12.72 26.45
C LYS A 167 -6.99 -13.18 25.63
N PRO A 168 -7.01 -14.28 24.87
CA PRO A 168 -5.85 -14.69 24.08
C PRO A 168 -5.55 -13.72 22.93
N LEU A 169 -6.59 -13.21 22.23
CA LEU A 169 -6.43 -12.21 21.17
C LEU A 169 -5.87 -10.91 21.74
N GLU A 170 -6.43 -10.46 22.87
CA GLU A 170 -5.96 -9.26 23.55
C GLU A 170 -4.49 -9.39 23.97
N LYS A 171 -4.11 -10.51 24.58
CA LYS A 171 -2.72 -10.78 25.00
C LYS A 171 -1.78 -10.81 23.80
N ALA A 172 -2.19 -11.43 22.69
CA ALA A 172 -1.41 -11.44 21.46
C ALA A 172 -1.20 -10.01 20.92
N VAL A 173 -2.26 -9.21 20.81
CA VAL A 173 -2.18 -7.82 20.36
C VAL A 173 -1.28 -7.00 21.28
N GLN A 174 -1.43 -7.12 22.60
CA GLN A 174 -0.57 -6.43 23.57
C GLN A 174 0.91 -6.83 23.40
N ASN A 175 1.20 -8.10 23.13
CA ASN A 175 2.57 -8.56 22.93
C ASN A 175 3.19 -8.00 21.64
N ILE A 176 2.42 -7.97 20.54
CA ILE A 176 2.84 -7.40 19.25
C ILE A 176 3.15 -5.91 19.41
N VAL A 177 2.25 -5.17 20.07
CA VAL A 177 2.44 -3.74 20.32
C VAL A 177 3.66 -3.50 21.22
N LYS A 178 3.82 -4.26 22.31
CA LYS A 178 4.97 -4.13 23.21
C LYS A 178 6.29 -4.44 22.51
N SER A 179 6.36 -5.45 21.65
CA SER A 179 7.61 -5.79 20.96
C SER A 179 8.04 -4.70 19.98
N LYS A 180 7.10 -4.11 19.25
CA LYS A 180 7.40 -3.07 18.25
C LYS A 180 7.61 -1.69 18.87
N LEU A 181 6.90 -1.33 19.95
CA LEU A 181 7.12 -0.04 20.63
C LEU A 181 8.44 0.01 21.43
N LYS A 182 8.94 -1.11 21.96
CA LYS A 182 10.22 -1.15 22.68
C LYS A 182 11.45 -0.93 21.79
N ILE A 183 11.33 -1.16 20.48
CA ILE A 183 12.42 -0.88 19.53
C ILE A 183 12.62 0.65 19.38
N SER A 184 11.62 1.47 19.73
CA SER A 184 11.67 2.92 19.62
C SER A 184 12.42 3.64 20.76
N THR A 185 12.85 2.95 21.83
CA THR A 185 13.48 3.62 22.98
C THR A 185 15.00 3.72 22.91
N ASN A 186 15.66 3.03 21.97
CA ASN A 186 17.12 3.09 21.80
C ASN A 186 17.49 3.60 20.40
N GLY A 187 17.41 4.92 20.20
CA GLY A 187 18.00 5.63 19.05
C GLY A 187 17.00 6.02 17.96
N SER A 188 16.59 7.29 17.99
CA SER A 188 15.90 8.02 16.91
C SER A 188 14.50 7.52 16.52
N ALA A 189 13.51 7.87 17.34
CA ALA A 189 12.10 7.77 16.99
C ALA A 189 11.66 9.05 16.25
N SER A 190 11.44 8.96 14.94
CA SER A 190 10.41 9.77 14.28
C SER A 190 9.15 8.93 14.21
N LEU A 191 8.34 8.99 15.28
CA LEU A 191 6.99 8.46 15.27
C LEU A 191 6.13 9.46 14.47
N CYS A 192 6.16 9.39 13.13
CA CYS A 192 5.20 10.15 12.33
C CYS A 192 3.83 9.49 12.48
N VAL A 193 3.01 10.10 13.33
CA VAL A 193 1.56 9.84 13.45
C VAL A 193 0.83 10.43 12.27
#